data_AF-A0A928IG02-F1
#
_entry.id   AF-A0A928IG02-F1
#
_cell.length_a   1.000
_cell.length_b   1.000
_cell.length_c   1.000
_cell.angle_alpha   90.00
_cell.angle_beta   90.00
_cell.angle_gamma   90.00
#
_symmetry.space_group_name_H-M   'P 1'
#
loop_
_entity.id
_entity.type
_entity.pdbx_description
1 polymer ?
#
loop_
_entity_poly.entity_id
_entity_poly.type
_entity_poly.pdbx_seq_one_letter_code
_entity_poly.pdbx_strand_id
1 'polypeptide(L)'
;MKWENLREEEFNGAIKESGGLCVMCLGCLEKHGQHLPVGTDSLKGDKVVELASEKAGVMMFPTTMWLGDVSSAHIFENPDKTKKHGFIGMNP
;
A
#
# COMPACT_ATOMS: atom_id res chain seq x y z
N MET A 1 -11.64 5.03 -10.78
CA MET A 1 -12.45 3.80 -10.92
C MET A 1 -11.85 2.71 -10.05
N LYS A 2 -12.49 2.32 -8.95
CA LYS A 2 -11.90 1.39 -7.96
C LYS A 2 -12.33 -0.04 -8.22
N TRP A 3 -11.38 -0.97 -8.26
CA TRP A 3 -11.65 -2.38 -8.58
C TRP A 3 -12.60 -3.03 -7.58
N GLU A 4 -12.45 -2.74 -6.29
CA GLU A 4 -13.27 -3.30 -5.22
C GLU A 4 -14.74 -2.85 -5.26
N ASN A 5 -15.06 -1.81 -6.04
CA ASN A 5 -16.40 -1.28 -6.18
C ASN A 5 -17.09 -1.72 -7.49
N LEU A 6 -16.40 -2.46 -8.36
CA LEU A 6 -16.97 -2.95 -9.62
C LEU A 6 -17.68 -4.27 -9.41
N ARG A 7 -18.85 -4.41 -10.03
CA ARG A 7 -19.52 -5.70 -10.23
C ARG A 7 -18.89 -6.45 -11.40
N GLU A 8 -19.10 -7.75 -11.44
CA GLU A 8 -18.55 -8.63 -12.47
C GLU A 8 -18.91 -8.17 -13.89
N GLU A 9 -20.16 -7.76 -14.09
CA GLU A 9 -20.67 -7.26 -15.37
C GLU A 9 -20.07 -5.91 -15.79
N GLU A 10 -19.60 -5.10 -14.84
CA GLU A 10 -19.02 -3.77 -15.06
C GLU A 10 -17.53 -3.84 -15.45
N PHE A 11 -16.87 -4.95 -15.08
CA PHE A 11 -15.42 -5.10 -15.15
C PHE A 11 -14.84 -5.02 -16.57
N ASN A 12 -15.49 -5.65 -17.54
CA ASN A 12 -15.06 -5.61 -18.94
C ASN A 12 -15.19 -4.20 -19.54
N GLY A 13 -16.17 -3.42 -19.08
CA GLY A 13 -16.31 -2.00 -19.44
C GLY A 13 -15.19 -1.17 -18.84
N ALA A 14 -14.92 -1.37 -17.55
CA ALA A 14 -13.86 -0.72 -16.80
C ALA A 14 -12.46 -0.90 -17.41
N ILE A 15 -12.12 -2.11 -17.87
CA ILE A 15 -10.85 -2.37 -18.58
C ILE A 15 -10.73 -1.53 -19.86
N LYS A 16 -11.82 -1.44 -20.64
CA LYS A 16 -11.82 -0.67 -21.90
C LYS A 16 -11.71 0.83 -21.64
N GLU A 17 -12.47 1.34 -20.68
CA GLU A 17 -12.48 2.76 -20.31
C GLU A 17 -11.12 3.22 -19.79
N SER A 18 -10.46 2.40 -18.97
CA SER A 18 -9.12 2.68 -18.43
C SER A 18 -7.97 2.44 -19.41
N GLY A 19 -8.26 1.99 -20.63
CA GLY A 19 -7.22 1.63 -21.61
C GLY A 19 -6.34 0.46 -21.15
N GLY A 20 -6.83 -0.38 -20.24
CA GLY A 20 -6.08 -1.48 -19.63
C GLY A 20 -5.01 -1.04 -18.61
N LEU A 21 -4.98 0.25 -18.22
CA LEU A 21 -4.03 0.76 -17.24
C LEU A 21 -4.64 0.74 -15.83
N CYS A 22 -3.89 0.19 -14.88
CA CYS A 22 -4.22 0.17 -13.47
C CYS A 22 -3.10 0.80 -12.64
N VAL A 23 -3.47 1.57 -11.62
CA VAL A 23 -2.55 2.23 -10.69
C VAL A 23 -2.80 1.73 -9.27
N MET A 24 -1.72 1.65 -8.49
CA MET A 24 -1.81 1.28 -7.08
C MET A 24 -0.77 2.05 -6.28
N CYS A 25 -1.06 2.29 -5.01
CA CYS A 25 -0.06 2.74 -4.05
C CYS A 25 0.64 1.53 -3.43
N LEU A 26 1.96 1.63 -3.26
CA LEU A 26 2.73 0.71 -2.43
C LEU A 26 3.24 1.51 -1.22
N GLY A 27 2.67 1.26 -0.05
CA GLY A 27 3.14 1.81 1.21
C GLY A 27 3.57 0.73 2.19
N CYS A 28 3.75 1.11 3.45
CA CYS A 28 4.26 0.24 4.52
C CYS A 28 3.45 0.39 5.81
N LEU A 29 3.74 -0.50 6.77
CA LEU A 29 3.29 -0.36 8.16
C LEU A 29 4.49 0.05 9.02
N GLU A 30 4.61 1.36 9.27
CA GLU A 30 5.75 1.98 9.97
C GLU A 30 5.30 2.73 11.23
N LYS A 31 6.17 2.81 12.24
CA LYS A 31 5.91 3.59 13.46
C LYS A 31 6.00 5.09 13.18
N HIS A 32 4.87 5.80 13.29
CA HIS A 32 4.79 7.27 13.20
C HIS A 32 4.65 7.97 14.58
N GLY A 33 5.01 7.28 15.67
CA GLY A 33 4.80 7.76 17.04
C GLY A 33 3.33 7.64 17.50
N GLN A 34 2.99 8.18 18.68
CA GLN A 34 1.65 8.03 19.29
C GLN A 34 0.55 8.88 18.63
N HIS A 35 0.92 9.79 17.73
CA HIS A 35 0.01 10.79 17.16
C HIS A 35 -0.51 10.41 15.76
N LEU A 36 0.04 9.37 15.14
CA LEU A 36 -0.32 8.94 13.80
C LEU A 36 -0.44 7.41 13.68
N PRO A 37 -1.37 6.90 12.85
CA PRO A 37 -1.49 5.48 12.59
C PRO A 37 -0.26 4.89 11.89
N VAL A 38 -0.01 3.60 12.10
CA VAL A 38 1.12 2.90 11.47
C VAL A 38 1.00 2.76 9.94
N GLY A 39 -0.21 2.83 9.41
CA GLY A 39 -0.47 2.78 7.96
C GLY A 39 -0.51 4.15 7.29
N THR A 40 0.02 5.21 7.92
CA THR A 40 -0.07 6.58 7.39
C THR A 40 0.40 6.69 5.94
N ASP A 41 1.43 5.94 5.56
CA ASP A 41 2.03 5.98 4.24
C ASP A 41 1.06 5.52 3.15
N SER A 42 0.48 4.33 3.28
CA SER A 42 -0.50 3.88 2.29
C SER A 42 -1.83 4.62 2.42
N LEU A 43 -2.26 5.06 3.62
CA LEU A 43 -3.48 5.88 3.75
C LEU A 43 -3.40 7.18 2.95
N LYS A 44 -2.26 7.88 3.02
CA LYS A 44 -2.03 9.09 2.22
C LYS A 44 -1.84 8.76 0.75
N GLY A 45 -1.03 7.75 0.45
CA GLY A 45 -0.73 7.34 -0.90
C GLY A 45 -1.95 6.86 -1.67
N ASP A 46 -2.86 6.13 -1.03
CA ASP A 46 -4.16 5.74 -1.58
C ASP A 46 -4.98 6.94 -1.97
N LYS A 47 -5.03 7.97 -1.11
CA LYS A 47 -5.80 9.16 -1.42
C LYS A 47 -5.22 9.89 -2.64
N VAL A 48 -3.90 9.92 -2.77
CA VAL A 48 -3.23 10.48 -3.95
C VAL A 48 -3.55 9.67 -5.20
N VAL A 49 -3.47 8.34 -5.13
CA VAL A 49 -3.74 7.45 -6.26
C VAL A 49 -5.21 7.49 -6.66
N GLU A 50 -6.15 7.59 -5.71
CA GLU A 50 -7.57 7.80 -5.99
C GLU A 50 -7.80 9.08 -6.79
N LEU A 51 -7.25 10.21 -6.32
CA LEU A 51 -7.38 11.50 -6.99
C LEU A 51 -6.70 11.52 -8.37
N ALA A 52 -5.57 10.83 -8.52
CA ALA A 52 -4.89 10.69 -9.79
C ALA A 52 -5.66 9.78 -10.76
N SER A 53 -6.23 8.68 -10.27
CA SER A 53 -7.08 7.76 -11.02
C SER A 53 -8.30 8.47 -11.60
N GLU A 54 -8.97 9.29 -10.79
CA GLU A 54 -10.12 10.09 -11.23
C GLU A 54 -9.73 11.08 -12.34
N LYS A 55 -8.59 11.75 -12.22
CA LYS A 55 -8.13 12.72 -13.23
C LYS A 55 -7.66 12.07 -14.53
N ALA A 56 -7.01 10.91 -14.43
CA ALA A 56 -6.45 10.21 -15.58
C ALA A 56 -7.43 9.23 -16.23
N GLY A 57 -8.58 8.95 -15.59
CA GLY A 57 -9.56 7.97 -16.09
C GLY A 57 -9.06 6.52 -16.04
N VAL A 58 -8.13 6.20 -15.12
CA VAL A 58 -7.51 4.87 -15.01
C VAL A 58 -8.11 4.06 -13.88
N MET A 59 -7.95 2.73 -13.92
CA MET A 59 -8.38 1.86 -12.82
C MET A 59 -7.44 1.99 -11.62
N MET A 60 -7.99 1.87 -10.41
CA MET A 60 -7.25 1.79 -9.16
C MET A 60 -7.38 0.38 -8.60
N PHE A 61 -6.24 -0.25 -8.32
CA PHE A 61 -6.16 -1.56 -7.68
C PHE A 61 -6.53 -1.46 -6.19
N PRO A 62 -7.14 -2.48 -5.58
CA PRO A 62 -7.49 -2.45 -4.16
C PRO A 62 -6.27 -2.33 -3.25
N THR A 63 -6.36 -1.50 -2.20
CA THR A 63 -5.27 -1.31 -1.22
C THR A 63 -5.17 -2.43 -0.17
N THR A 64 -5.32 -3.68 -0.60
CA THR A 64 -5.14 -4.81 0.31
C THR A 64 -3.68 -5.26 0.41
N MET A 65 -2.78 -4.74 -0.44
CA MET A 65 -1.36 -5.09 -0.47
C MET A 65 -0.50 -4.13 0.36
N TRP A 66 -0.40 -4.37 1.67
CA TRP A 66 0.58 -3.73 2.57
C TRP A 66 1.89 -4.54 2.56
N LEU A 67 2.53 -4.69 1.39
CA LEU A 67 3.75 -5.51 1.22
C LEU A 67 5.06 -4.71 1.44
N GLY A 68 5.01 -3.57 2.14
CA GLY A 68 6.20 -2.81 2.53
C GLY A 68 6.92 -3.44 3.72
N ASP A 69 8.26 -3.50 3.63
CA ASP A 69 9.19 -4.11 4.61
C ASP A 69 8.80 -3.91 6.08
N VAL A 70 8.82 -5.01 6.82
CA VAL A 70 8.47 -5.14 8.24
C VAL A 70 9.70 -5.04 9.16
N SER A 71 10.75 -4.33 8.77
CA SER A 71 11.93 -4.12 9.62
C SER A 71 11.57 -3.56 11.01
N SER A 72 10.46 -2.82 11.13
CA SER A 72 9.89 -2.36 12.40
C SER A 72 9.01 -3.39 13.14
N ALA A 73 8.58 -4.48 12.50
CA ALA A 73 7.77 -5.51 13.15
C ALA A 73 8.55 -6.25 14.26
N HIS A 74 9.86 -6.42 14.05
CA HIS A 74 10.78 -6.96 15.06
C HIS A 74 10.97 -6.05 16.29
N ILE A 75 10.44 -4.82 16.28
CA ILE A 75 10.49 -3.87 17.39
C ILE A 75 9.14 -3.83 18.14
N PHE A 76 8.16 -4.68 17.81
CA PHE A 76 6.94 -4.81 18.63
C PHE A 76 7.11 -5.82 19.77
N GLU A 77 8.19 -6.62 19.76
CA GLU A 77 8.57 -7.50 20.87
C GLU A 77 10.02 -7.25 21.30
N ASN A 78 10.24 -6.30 22.22
CA ASN A 78 11.15 -6.48 23.35
C ASN A 78 11.26 -5.20 24.22
N PRO A 79 11.05 -5.28 25.54
CA PRO A 79 11.48 -4.24 26.49
C PRO A 79 13.01 -4.19 26.68
N ASP A 80 13.72 -5.25 26.30
CA ASP A 80 15.17 -5.38 26.46
C ASP A 80 15.91 -5.05 25.14
N LYS A 81 16.66 -3.95 25.15
CA LYS A 81 17.37 -3.38 23.98
C LYS A 81 18.69 -4.08 23.61
N THR A 82 18.99 -5.25 24.17
CA THR A 82 20.36 -5.81 24.14
C THR A 82 20.67 -6.77 22.98
N LYS A 83 19.72 -7.15 22.11
CA LYS A 83 20.01 -8.08 20.99
C LYS A 83 19.53 -7.55 19.65
N LYS A 84 20.46 -7.04 18.83
CA LYS A 84 20.28 -6.81 17.40
C LYS A 84 20.59 -8.09 16.63
N HIS A 85 19.57 -8.81 16.18
CA HIS A 85 19.72 -9.80 15.11
C HIS A 85 18.63 -9.56 14.07
N GLY A 86 19.04 -9.14 12.88
CA GLY A 86 18.15 -8.76 11.78
C GLY A 86 18.96 -8.12 10.66
N PHE A 87 19.99 -8.84 10.19
CA PHE A 87 20.74 -8.48 8.99
C PHE A 87 20.32 -9.53 7.94
N ILE A 88 19.47 -9.14 6.99
CA ILE A 88 19.38 -9.88 5.73
C ILE A 88 20.49 -9.30 4.87
N GLY A 89 21.56 -10.07 4.73
CA GLY A 89 22.65 -9.73 3.85
C GLY A 89 22.15 -9.57 2.42
N MET A 90 22.33 -8.38 1.85
CA MET A 90 22.90 -8.31 0.51
C MET A 90 24.39 -8.52 0.68
N ASN A 91 24.83 -9.78 0.61
CA ASN A 91 26.20 -10.06 0.21
C ASN A 91 26.18 -10.24 -1.32
N PRO A 92 27.09 -9.62 -2.08
CA PRO A 92 27.46 -10.16 -3.40
C PRO A 92 28.02 -11.58 -3.26
#